data_AF-A0A224YP59-F1
#
_entry.id   AF-A0A224YP59-F1
#
_cell.length_a   1.000
_cell.length_b   1.000
_cell.length_c   1.000
_cell.angle_alpha   90.00
_cell.angle_beta   90.00
_cell.angle_gamma   90.00
#
_symmetry.space_group_name_H-M   'P 1'
#
loop_
_entity.id
_entity.type
_entity.pdbx_description
1 polymer ?
#
loop_
_entity_poly.entity_id
_entity_poly.type
_entity_poly.pdbx_seq_one_letter_code
_entity_poly.pdbx_strand_id
1 'polypeptide(L)'
;MEGSARIEEPYAALPLSACADVEKMFSTIAEATAAYGRGKAKCICVFKVVCSNTFDGRLRELDEDFKHSLKDLVPWLLAKEKLEVKKIYGNKVTCQQLLNNFKKYATIIREGGLPKVKSEVEALADETNRSALEKAKEFYIKGMQEKTYATLNEVKENHVKLLPQAKEQFLNSPTIDYYVSKRYLKILRKEIVEFARTFAHKKYQEFLASYNAGVMGTAISAAVALPAAAVSLARIRRRRRRRR
;
A
#
# COMPACT_ATOMS: atom_id res chain seq x y z
N MET A 1 11.87 -23.98 18.66
CA MET A 1 12.65 -22.86 19.23
C MET A 1 12.11 -21.58 18.63
N GLU A 2 10.99 -21.11 19.19
CA GLU A 2 10.28 -19.91 18.74
C GLU A 2 10.75 -18.73 19.58
N GLY A 3 11.44 -17.78 18.94
CA GLY A 3 11.80 -16.49 19.53
C GLY A 3 10.71 -15.47 19.22
N SER A 4 9.78 -15.30 20.15
CA SER A 4 8.76 -14.24 20.10
C SER A 4 9.43 -12.88 20.36
N ALA A 5 9.51 -12.05 19.32
CA ALA A 5 9.82 -10.64 19.47
C ALA A 5 8.60 -9.94 20.10
N ARG A 6 8.75 -9.50 21.35
CA ARG A 6 7.81 -8.58 22.00
C ARG A 6 7.76 -7.29 21.19
N ILE A 7 6.58 -6.99 20.66
CA ILE A 7 6.22 -5.65 20.20
C ILE A 7 5.85 -4.90 21.48
N GLU A 8 6.73 -4.00 21.93
CA GLU A 8 6.39 -3.05 23.00
C GLU A 8 5.33 -2.07 22.48
N GLU A 9 4.27 -1.90 23.27
CA GLU A 9 3.16 -0.98 23.00
C GLU A 9 3.66 0.49 23.00
N PRO A 10 3.21 1.35 22.06
CA PRO A 10 3.61 2.76 22.03
C PRO A 10 2.76 3.67 22.93
N TYR A 11 1.92 3.11 23.82
CA TYR A 11 1.23 3.89 24.87
C TYR A 11 2.00 3.82 26.19
N ALA A 12 3.29 4.13 26.14
CA ALA A 12 4.00 4.54 27.33
C ALA A 12 3.39 5.86 27.80
N ALA A 13 3.03 5.90 29.08
CA ALA A 13 2.45 7.03 29.80
C ALA A 13 2.96 8.39 29.28
N LEU A 14 2.04 9.27 28.90
CA LEU A 14 2.32 10.70 28.75
C LEU A 14 3.11 11.16 29.99
N PRO A 15 4.25 11.84 29.83
CA PRO A 15 5.10 12.20 30.95
C PRO A 15 4.33 13.12 31.90
N LEU A 16 4.34 12.78 33.20
CA LEU A 16 3.78 13.57 34.30
C LEU A 16 4.23 15.04 34.29
N SER A 17 5.31 15.39 33.58
CA SER A 17 5.77 16.77 33.39
C SER A 17 4.82 17.62 32.57
N ALA A 18 4.08 17.06 31.60
CA ALA A 18 3.10 17.80 30.81
C ALA A 18 1.86 18.19 31.64
N CYS A 19 1.51 17.41 32.67
CA CYS A 19 0.46 17.77 33.63
C CYS A 19 0.89 18.91 34.57
N ALA A 20 2.17 18.97 34.96
CA ALA A 20 2.70 20.03 35.83
C ALA A 20 2.71 21.41 35.14
N ASP A 21 2.98 21.46 33.84
CA ASP A 21 2.94 22.71 33.06
C ASP A 21 1.50 23.23 32.87
N VAL A 22 0.56 22.30 32.73
CA VAL A 22 -0.88 22.59 32.68
C VAL A 22 -1.40 23.06 34.05
N GLU A 23 -0.94 22.46 35.16
CA GLU A 23 -1.24 22.92 36.52
C GLU A 23 -0.74 24.35 36.78
N LYS A 24 0.48 24.69 36.34
CA LYS A 24 1.02 26.05 36.45
C LYS A 24 0.25 27.06 35.62
N MET A 25 -0.12 26.69 34.40
CA MET A 25 -0.89 27.56 33.51
C MET A 25 -2.29 27.83 34.09
N PHE A 26 -2.90 26.84 34.75
CA PHE A 26 -4.20 26.98 35.41
C PHE A 26 -4.13 27.62 36.79
N SER A 27 -3.02 27.51 37.54
CA SER A 27 -2.84 28.25 38.81
C SER A 27 -2.77 29.76 38.56
N THR A 28 -2.13 30.19 37.46
CA THR A 28 -2.14 31.59 37.04
C THR A 28 -3.54 32.08 36.64
N ILE A 29 -4.36 31.22 36.03
CA ILE A 29 -5.77 31.53 35.70
C ILE A 29 -6.65 31.57 36.97
N ALA A 30 -6.38 30.70 37.95
CA ALA A 30 -7.07 30.68 39.24
C ALA A 30 -6.75 31.93 40.09
N GLU A 31 -5.50 32.39 40.08
CA GLU A 31 -5.09 33.65 40.72
C GLU A 31 -5.69 34.87 40.00
N ALA A 32 -5.73 34.84 38.66
CA ALA A 32 -6.37 35.89 37.86
C ALA A 32 -7.89 35.98 38.07
N THR A 33 -8.56 34.85 38.34
CA THR A 33 -10.00 34.81 38.67
C THR A 33 -10.29 35.18 40.13
N ALA A 34 -9.35 34.99 41.06
CA ALA A 34 -9.46 35.46 42.44
C ALA A 34 -9.33 37.00 42.57
N ALA A 35 -8.54 37.64 41.69
CA ALA A 35 -8.40 39.10 41.66
C ALA A 35 -9.64 39.82 41.05
N TYR A 36 -10.40 39.13 40.20
CA TYR A 36 -11.56 39.68 39.50
C TYR A 36 -12.88 39.20 40.12
N GLY A 37 -13.22 39.73 41.29
CA GLY A 37 -14.61 39.74 41.76
C GLY A 37 -14.90 38.90 42.99
N ARG A 38 -15.08 39.60 44.11
CA ARG A 38 -15.91 39.16 45.24
C ARG A 38 -17.33 38.89 44.73
N GLY A 39 -17.65 37.64 44.45
CA GLY A 39 -19.03 37.24 44.14
C GLY A 39 -19.12 35.97 43.33
N LYS A 40 -19.48 34.87 44.02
CA LYS A 40 -19.84 33.54 43.51
C LYS A 40 -18.67 32.56 43.32
N ALA A 41 -18.34 31.90 44.43
CA ALA A 41 -17.61 30.63 44.49
C ALA A 41 -18.39 29.48 43.81
N LYS A 42 -18.55 29.52 42.48
CA LYS A 42 -19.24 28.47 41.69
C LYS A 42 -18.30 27.58 40.87
N CYS A 43 -17.02 27.93 40.70
CA CYS A 43 -16.10 27.17 39.85
C CYS A 43 -15.16 26.18 40.58
N ILE A 44 -15.23 26.08 41.91
CA ILE A 44 -14.26 25.29 42.70
C ILE A 44 -14.58 23.78 42.68
N CYS A 45 -15.85 23.39 42.56
CA CYS A 45 -16.28 22.00 42.75
C CYS A 45 -15.93 21.07 41.56
N VAL A 46 -16.06 21.55 40.31
CA VAL A 46 -15.72 20.76 39.12
C VAL A 46 -14.22 20.49 39.04
N PHE A 47 -13.40 21.47 39.43
CA PHE A 47 -11.94 21.38 39.39
C PHE A 47 -11.38 20.30 40.33
N LYS A 48 -12.03 20.10 41.50
CA LYS A 48 -11.59 19.12 42.50
C LYS A 48 -11.70 17.68 42.02
N VAL A 49 -12.69 17.35 41.18
CA VAL A 49 -12.86 16.01 40.61
C VAL A 49 -12.00 15.80 39.37
N VAL A 50 -11.82 16.83 38.54
CA VAL A 50 -11.03 16.74 37.30
C VAL A 50 -9.52 16.66 37.58
N CYS A 51 -9.05 17.28 38.66
CA CYS A 51 -7.62 17.33 39.00
C CYS A 51 -7.21 16.41 40.16
N SER A 52 -8.14 15.73 40.85
CA SER A 52 -7.77 14.77 41.89
C SER A 52 -7.71 13.35 41.35
N ASN A 53 -6.53 12.73 41.43
CA ASN A 53 -6.35 11.32 41.12
C ASN A 53 -6.90 10.38 42.23
N THR A 54 -7.73 10.92 43.14
CA THR A 54 -8.25 10.27 44.34
C THR A 54 -9.77 10.28 44.42
N PHE A 55 -10.45 10.78 43.39
CA PHE A 55 -11.92 10.79 43.37
C PHE A 55 -12.47 9.36 43.41
N ASP A 56 -13.30 9.09 44.42
CA ASP A 56 -13.82 7.75 44.72
C ASP A 56 -15.27 7.53 44.25
N GLY A 57 -15.83 8.48 43.50
CA GLY A 57 -17.19 8.40 42.97
C GLY A 57 -18.28 8.89 43.91
N ARG A 58 -17.96 9.39 45.11
CA ARG A 58 -18.98 9.88 46.05
C ARG A 58 -19.70 11.11 45.52
N LEU A 59 -21.04 11.04 45.52
CA LEU A 59 -21.89 12.15 45.09
C LEU A 59 -21.71 13.43 45.92
N ARG A 60 -21.22 13.35 47.17
CA ARG A 60 -21.00 14.54 48.02
C ARG A 60 -19.89 15.46 47.48
N GLU A 61 -19.00 14.92 46.67
CA GLU A 61 -17.84 15.64 46.11
C GLU A 61 -18.15 16.25 44.73
N LEU A 62 -19.29 15.89 44.15
CA LEU A 62 -19.77 16.45 42.88
C LEU A 62 -20.51 17.78 43.11
N ASP A 63 -20.42 18.64 42.10
CA ASP A 63 -21.15 19.90 42.07
C ASP A 63 -22.67 19.70 41.93
N GLU A 64 -23.46 20.58 42.54
CA GLU A 64 -24.93 20.45 42.55
C GLU A 64 -25.57 20.75 41.17
N ASP A 65 -24.98 21.65 40.38
CA ASP A 65 -25.47 21.94 39.02
C ASP A 65 -25.17 20.74 38.09
N PHE A 66 -24.02 20.08 38.30
CA PHE A 66 -23.68 18.83 37.60
C PHE A 66 -24.65 17.71 37.97
N LYS A 67 -24.99 17.55 39.26
CA LYS A 67 -25.98 16.56 39.71
C LYS A 67 -27.35 16.79 39.10
N HIS A 68 -27.81 18.04 39.03
CA HIS A 68 -29.07 18.37 38.38
C HIS A 68 -29.05 17.97 36.91
N SER A 69 -28.01 18.35 36.18
CA SER A 69 -27.86 17.99 34.77
C SER A 69 -27.82 16.47 34.55
N LEU A 70 -27.21 15.72 35.47
CA LEU A 70 -27.11 14.26 35.42
C LEU A 70 -28.46 13.58 35.72
N LYS A 71 -29.25 14.16 36.64
CA LYS A 71 -30.64 13.75 36.92
C LYS A 71 -31.55 13.93 35.71
N ASP A 72 -31.28 14.90 34.84
CA ASP A 72 -32.04 15.09 33.60
C ASP A 72 -31.50 14.22 32.45
N LEU A 73 -30.18 14.11 32.31
CA LEU A 73 -29.51 13.38 31.22
C LEU A 73 -29.74 11.87 31.28
N VAL A 74 -29.63 11.26 32.47
CA VAL A 74 -29.71 9.79 32.59
C VAL A 74 -31.09 9.26 32.20
N PRO A 75 -32.21 9.81 32.71
CA PRO A 75 -33.54 9.47 32.21
C PRO A 75 -33.70 9.84 30.73
N TRP A 76 -33.09 10.92 30.26
CA TRP A 76 -33.19 11.27 28.85
C TRP A 76 -32.52 10.25 27.92
N LEU A 77 -31.45 9.57 28.34
CA LEU A 77 -30.79 8.52 27.55
C LEU A 77 -31.39 7.13 27.75
N LEU A 78 -31.79 6.79 28.98
CA LEU A 78 -32.11 5.41 29.38
C LEU A 78 -33.59 5.18 29.71
N ALA A 79 -34.46 6.19 29.60
CA ALA A 79 -35.89 6.00 29.76
C ALA A 79 -36.41 4.93 28.78
N LYS A 80 -37.33 4.11 29.25
CA LYS A 80 -37.88 2.96 28.52
C LYS A 80 -38.44 3.36 27.15
N GLU A 81 -39.05 4.54 27.08
CA GLU A 81 -39.65 5.10 25.87
C GLU A 81 -38.60 5.58 24.85
N LYS A 82 -37.37 5.81 25.29
CA LYS A 82 -36.25 6.35 24.48
C LYS A 82 -35.20 5.31 24.11
N LEU A 83 -35.32 4.08 24.63
CA LEU A 83 -34.41 2.99 24.32
C LEU A 83 -34.65 2.46 22.90
N GLU A 84 -33.74 2.79 21.98
CA GLU A 84 -33.78 2.26 20.63
C GLU A 84 -33.08 0.89 20.52
N VAL A 85 -33.80 -0.10 19.98
CA VAL A 85 -33.22 -1.42 19.69
C VAL A 85 -32.15 -1.28 18.60
N LYS A 86 -30.95 -1.81 18.85
CA LYS A 86 -29.86 -1.81 17.87
C LYS A 86 -30.29 -2.46 16.56
N LYS A 87 -30.12 -1.72 15.46
CA LYS A 87 -30.35 -2.20 14.10
C LYS A 87 -29.03 -2.32 13.34
N ILE A 88 -28.87 -3.40 12.58
CA ILE A 88 -27.78 -3.60 11.63
C ILE A 88 -28.42 -3.88 10.28
N TYR A 89 -28.10 -3.08 9.26
CA TYR A 89 -28.78 -3.07 7.96
C TYR A 89 -30.30 -2.90 8.06
N GLY A 90 -30.76 -2.04 8.97
CA GLY A 90 -32.20 -1.78 9.20
C GLY A 90 -32.92 -2.87 10.00
N ASN A 91 -32.32 -4.05 10.19
CA ASN A 91 -32.91 -5.16 10.93
C ASN A 91 -32.56 -5.09 12.42
N LYS A 92 -33.56 -5.34 13.28
CA LYS A 92 -33.34 -5.46 14.74
C LYS A 92 -32.45 -6.66 15.03
N VAL A 93 -31.51 -6.47 15.96
CA VAL A 93 -30.49 -7.48 16.29
C VAL A 93 -30.73 -8.01 17.71
N THR A 94 -30.67 -9.33 17.87
CA THR A 94 -30.75 -10.00 19.18
C THR A 94 -29.42 -9.90 19.93
N CYS A 95 -29.43 -10.08 21.26
CA CYS A 95 -28.22 -10.05 22.08
C CYS A 95 -27.16 -11.08 21.60
N GLN A 96 -27.60 -12.27 21.19
CA GLN A 96 -26.71 -13.32 20.68
C GLN A 96 -26.07 -12.92 19.35
N GLN A 97 -26.86 -12.37 18.41
CA GLN A 97 -26.34 -11.87 17.14
C GLN A 97 -25.37 -10.70 17.34
N LEU A 98 -25.66 -9.81 18.29
CA LEU A 98 -24.77 -8.69 18.64
C LEU A 98 -23.42 -9.20 19.14
N LEU A 99 -23.40 -10.19 20.05
CA LEU A 99 -22.17 -10.79 20.54
C LEU A 99 -21.35 -11.46 19.42
N ASN A 100 -22.03 -12.19 18.53
CA ASN A 100 -21.38 -12.80 17.38
C ASN A 100 -20.78 -11.76 16.43
N ASN A 101 -21.47 -10.64 16.23
CA ASN A 101 -20.94 -9.51 15.45
C ASN A 101 -19.72 -8.88 16.11
N PHE A 102 -19.72 -8.69 17.43
CA PHE A 102 -18.54 -8.21 18.16
C PHE A 102 -17.32 -9.12 17.96
N LYS A 103 -17.50 -10.44 18.06
CA LYS A 103 -16.40 -11.40 17.82
C LYS A 103 -15.86 -11.31 16.39
N LYS A 104 -16.76 -11.17 15.40
CA LYS A 104 -16.38 -11.01 13.99
C LYS A 104 -15.61 -9.70 13.78
N TYR A 105 -16.10 -8.57 14.30
CA TYR A 105 -15.41 -7.30 14.18
C TYR A 105 -14.04 -7.30 14.87
N ALA A 106 -13.94 -7.84 16.08
CA ALA A 106 -12.65 -7.98 16.77
C ALA A 106 -11.65 -8.83 15.97
N THR A 107 -12.13 -9.88 15.31
CA THR A 107 -11.30 -10.75 14.46
C THR A 107 -10.80 -9.98 13.22
N ILE A 108 -11.69 -9.26 12.53
CA ILE A 108 -11.33 -8.43 11.36
C ILE A 108 -10.29 -7.36 11.74
N ILE A 109 -10.47 -6.71 12.90
CA ILE A 109 -9.52 -5.70 13.39
C ILE A 109 -8.15 -6.33 13.67
N ARG A 110 -8.12 -7.48 14.36
CA ARG A 110 -6.88 -8.19 14.67
C ARG A 110 -6.16 -8.68 13.41
N GLU A 111 -6.90 -9.09 12.39
CA GLU A 111 -6.37 -9.54 11.10
C GLU A 111 -5.91 -8.36 10.22
N GLY A 112 -6.06 -7.11 10.66
CA GLY A 112 -5.69 -5.93 9.89
C GLY A 112 -6.64 -5.62 8.72
N GLY A 113 -7.87 -6.16 8.76
CA GLY A 113 -8.88 -6.00 7.73
C GLY A 113 -9.55 -4.62 7.71
N LEU A 114 -9.24 -3.74 8.66
CA LEU A 114 -9.64 -2.34 8.55
C LEU A 114 -8.64 -1.59 7.66
N PRO A 115 -9.10 -0.84 6.64
CA PRO A 115 -8.23 0.09 5.95
C PRO A 115 -7.69 1.07 7.01
N LYS A 116 -6.36 1.18 7.12
CA LYS A 116 -5.76 2.22 7.94
C LYS A 116 -6.24 3.56 7.38
N VAL A 117 -6.94 4.32 8.20
CA VAL A 117 -7.30 5.70 7.88
C VAL A 117 -5.99 6.45 7.79
N LYS A 118 -5.51 6.64 6.57
CA LYS A 118 -4.31 7.44 6.31
C LYS A 118 -4.67 8.89 6.58
N SER A 119 -3.71 9.64 7.12
CA SER A 119 -3.86 11.10 7.15
C SER A 119 -3.93 11.61 5.71
N GLU A 120 -4.60 12.74 5.48
CA GLU A 120 -4.67 13.36 4.16
C GLU A 120 -3.28 13.63 3.59
N VAL A 121 -2.32 14.00 4.45
CA VAL A 121 -0.91 14.23 4.08
C VAL A 121 -0.22 12.94 3.64
N GLU A 122 -0.43 11.81 4.34
CA GLU A 122 0.12 10.51 3.95
C GLU A 122 -0.48 10.02 2.64
N ALA A 123 -1.80 10.19 2.45
CA ALA A 123 -2.48 9.85 1.21
C ALA A 123 -1.97 10.68 0.03
N LEU A 124 -1.73 11.99 0.24
CA LEU A 124 -1.16 12.87 -0.77
C LEU A 124 0.30 12.52 -1.07
N ALA A 125 1.10 12.17 -0.06
CA ALA A 125 2.48 11.73 -0.24
C ALA A 125 2.55 10.42 -1.04
N ASP A 126 1.62 9.50 -0.82
CA ASP A 126 1.51 8.27 -1.63
C ASP A 126 1.13 8.57 -3.08
N GLU A 127 0.14 9.43 -3.31
CA GLU A 127 -0.37 9.71 -4.66
C GLU A 127 0.63 10.50 -5.50
N THR A 128 1.31 11.49 -4.91
CA THR A 128 2.38 12.23 -5.58
C THR A 128 3.53 11.32 -6.01
N ASN A 129 3.99 10.44 -5.12
CA ASN A 129 5.04 9.46 -5.43
C ASN A 129 4.58 8.39 -6.44
N ARG A 130 3.31 7.98 -6.42
CA ARG A 130 2.75 7.08 -7.42
C ARG A 130 2.76 7.71 -8.82
N SER A 131 2.30 8.95 -8.94
CA SER A 131 2.33 9.68 -10.21
C SER A 131 3.77 9.86 -10.74
N ALA A 132 4.73 10.14 -9.84
CA ALA A 132 6.14 10.22 -10.20
C ALA A 132 6.71 8.87 -10.69
N LEU A 133 6.35 7.77 -10.03
CA LEU A 133 6.73 6.42 -10.42
C LEU A 133 6.21 6.09 -11.81
N GLU A 134 4.94 6.35 -12.07
CA GLU A 134 4.30 6.09 -13.36
C GLU A 134 4.97 6.88 -14.48
N LYS A 135 5.22 8.18 -14.28
CA LYS A 135 5.92 9.03 -15.27
C LYS A 135 7.33 8.52 -15.60
N ALA A 136 8.12 8.18 -14.57
CA ALA A 136 9.47 7.66 -14.75
C ALA A 136 9.48 6.29 -15.46
N LYS A 137 8.52 5.43 -15.12
CA LYS A 137 8.34 4.13 -15.76
C LYS A 137 7.90 4.27 -17.20
N GLU A 138 6.95 5.15 -17.49
CA GLU A 138 6.45 5.41 -18.83
C GLU A 138 7.58 5.94 -19.73
N PHE A 139 8.39 6.87 -19.24
CA PHE A 139 9.60 7.34 -19.92
C PHE A 139 10.55 6.18 -20.28
N TYR A 140 10.83 5.30 -19.32
CA TYR A 140 11.69 4.14 -19.55
C TYR A 140 11.11 3.17 -20.61
N ILE A 141 9.81 2.86 -20.50
CA ILE A 141 9.12 1.96 -21.42
C ILE A 141 9.11 2.54 -22.84
N LYS A 142 8.76 3.82 -22.99
CA LYS A 142 8.77 4.52 -24.29
C LYS A 142 10.16 4.51 -24.90
N GLY A 143 11.19 4.93 -24.15
CA GLY A 143 12.57 4.93 -24.65
C GLY A 143 13.09 3.54 -25.03
N MET A 144 12.62 2.48 -24.37
CA MET A 144 12.94 1.10 -24.75
C MET A 144 12.20 0.65 -26.01
N GLN A 145 10.97 1.10 -26.26
CA GLN A 145 10.14 0.68 -27.38
C GLN A 145 10.36 1.49 -28.67
N GLU A 146 10.71 2.78 -28.55
CA GLU A 146 10.92 3.68 -29.70
C GLU A 146 12.16 3.31 -30.53
N LYS A 147 13.19 2.76 -29.88
CA LYS A 147 14.42 2.35 -30.56
C LYS A 147 14.26 0.97 -31.19
N THR A 148 14.65 0.85 -32.46
CA THR A 148 14.82 -0.45 -33.12
C THR A 148 16.19 -1.06 -32.74
N TYR A 149 16.24 -2.38 -32.57
CA TYR A 149 17.44 -3.08 -32.15
C TYR A 149 17.80 -4.14 -33.18
N ALA A 150 19.04 -4.11 -33.68
CA ALA A 150 19.57 -5.15 -34.55
C ALA A 150 20.18 -6.30 -33.72
N THR A 151 20.74 -5.98 -32.55
CA THR A 151 21.40 -6.94 -31.67
C THR A 151 20.91 -6.85 -30.22
N LEU A 152 21.05 -7.94 -29.47
CA LEU A 152 20.74 -7.94 -28.03
C LEU A 152 21.69 -7.06 -27.20
N ASN A 153 22.90 -6.80 -27.71
CA ASN A 153 23.84 -5.90 -27.04
C ASN A 153 23.33 -4.46 -27.08
N GLU A 154 22.75 -4.02 -28.19
CA GLU A 154 22.12 -2.69 -28.27
C GLU A 154 20.95 -2.53 -27.28
N VAL A 155 20.19 -3.60 -27.03
CA VAL A 155 19.12 -3.60 -26.02
C VAL A 155 19.70 -3.37 -24.63
N LYS A 156 20.78 -4.07 -24.29
CA LYS A 156 21.48 -3.91 -23.01
C LYS A 156 22.06 -2.50 -22.85
N GLU A 157 22.72 -1.99 -23.89
CA GLU A 157 23.29 -0.63 -23.88
C GLU A 157 22.22 0.43 -23.69
N ASN A 158 21.07 0.29 -24.37
CA ASN A 158 19.96 1.24 -24.21
C ASN A 158 19.36 1.18 -22.80
N HIS A 159 19.21 -0.02 -22.23
CA HIS A 159 18.78 -0.17 -20.83
C HIS A 159 19.73 0.54 -19.86
N VAL A 160 21.04 0.38 -20.03
CA VAL A 160 22.06 1.02 -19.18
C VAL A 160 22.00 2.54 -19.28
N LYS A 161 21.65 3.09 -20.45
CA LYS A 161 21.47 4.54 -20.65
C LYS A 161 20.17 5.09 -20.05
N LEU A 162 19.05 4.39 -20.25
CA LEU A 162 17.73 4.87 -19.83
C LEU A 162 17.45 4.71 -18.33
N LEU A 163 18.03 3.69 -17.69
CA LEU A 163 17.84 3.43 -16.27
C LEU A 163 18.22 4.61 -15.35
N PRO A 164 19.41 5.25 -15.48
CA PRO A 164 19.75 6.41 -14.66
C PRO A 164 18.86 7.61 -14.97
N GLN A 165 18.49 7.83 -16.23
CA GLN A 165 17.60 8.93 -16.64
C GLN A 165 16.20 8.80 -16.03
N ALA A 166 15.63 7.58 -16.04
CA ALA A 166 14.34 7.31 -15.40
C ALA A 166 14.39 7.54 -13.88
N LYS A 167 15.50 7.18 -13.22
CA LYS A 167 15.68 7.44 -11.79
C LYS A 167 15.80 8.93 -11.51
N GLU A 168 16.55 9.66 -12.31
CA GLU A 168 16.71 11.10 -12.19
C GLU A 168 15.36 11.82 -12.36
N GLN A 169 14.56 11.41 -13.34
CA GLN A 169 13.22 11.95 -13.55
C GLN A 169 12.31 11.74 -12.33
N PHE A 170 12.41 10.59 -11.66
CA PHE A 170 11.70 10.36 -10.40
C PHE A 170 12.23 11.28 -9.28
N LEU A 171 13.55 11.41 -9.14
CA LEU A 171 14.17 12.24 -8.09
C LEU A 171 13.89 13.74 -8.27
N ASN A 172 13.72 14.20 -9.51
CA ASN A 172 13.37 15.59 -9.84
C ASN A 172 11.89 15.90 -9.63
N SER A 173 11.06 14.88 -9.37
CA SER A 173 9.65 15.09 -9.07
C SER A 173 9.45 15.66 -7.66
N PRO A 174 8.43 16.50 -7.44
CA PRO A 174 8.16 17.04 -6.12
C PRO A 174 7.73 15.93 -5.15
N THR A 175 8.43 15.82 -4.02
CA THR A 175 8.17 14.82 -2.98
C THR A 175 7.75 15.49 -1.67
N ILE A 176 6.79 14.88 -0.97
CA ILE A 176 6.27 15.38 0.31
C ILE A 176 7.00 14.74 1.49
N ASP A 177 7.31 13.45 1.39
CA ASP A 177 8.02 12.68 2.42
C ASP A 177 9.15 11.83 1.82
N TYR A 178 10.35 11.99 2.37
CA TYR A 178 11.54 11.23 2.00
C TYR A 178 11.37 9.71 2.20
N TYR A 179 10.75 9.27 3.30
CA TYR A 179 10.63 7.84 3.60
C TYR A 179 9.71 7.12 2.63
N VAL A 180 8.58 7.74 2.28
CA VAL A 180 7.66 7.26 1.24
C VAL A 180 8.38 7.22 -0.10
N SER A 181 9.08 8.30 -0.48
CA SER A 181 9.82 8.39 -1.75
C SER A 181 10.86 7.28 -1.91
N LYS A 182 11.60 6.96 -0.84
CA LYS A 182 12.57 5.86 -0.81
C LYS A 182 11.93 4.49 -1.05
N ARG A 183 10.69 4.27 -0.59
CA ARG A 183 9.93 3.04 -0.86
C ARG A 183 9.54 2.96 -2.33
N TYR A 184 9.02 4.04 -2.92
CA TYR A 184 8.65 4.07 -4.34
C TYR A 184 9.85 3.93 -5.28
N LEU A 185 11.02 4.48 -4.94
CA LEU A 185 12.27 4.23 -5.70
C LEU A 185 12.64 2.74 -5.79
N LYS A 186 12.45 1.98 -4.71
CA LYS A 186 12.69 0.53 -4.72
C LYS A 186 11.70 -0.19 -5.63
N ILE A 187 10.43 0.22 -5.60
CA ILE A 187 9.38 -0.33 -6.46
C ILE A 187 9.69 -0.04 -7.93
N LEU A 188 9.98 1.23 -8.27
CA LEU A 188 10.36 1.65 -9.62
C LEU A 188 11.53 0.82 -10.17
N ARG A 189 12.60 0.64 -9.38
CA ARG A 189 13.75 -0.18 -9.79
C ARG A 189 13.35 -1.63 -10.06
N LYS A 190 12.49 -2.21 -9.22
CA LYS A 190 12.02 -3.59 -9.40
C LYS A 190 11.21 -3.72 -10.68
N GLU A 191 10.25 -2.83 -10.91
CA GLU A 191 9.38 -2.86 -12.09
C GLU A 191 10.15 -2.63 -13.40
N ILE A 192 11.12 -1.71 -13.40
CA ILE A 192 11.99 -1.49 -14.58
C ILE A 192 12.80 -2.75 -14.90
N VAL A 193 13.37 -3.41 -13.89
CA VAL A 193 14.15 -4.64 -14.09
C VAL A 193 13.26 -5.78 -14.60
N GLU A 194 12.05 -5.94 -14.06
CA GLU A 194 11.10 -6.94 -14.53
C GLU A 194 10.67 -6.68 -15.98
N PHE A 195 10.35 -5.43 -16.33
CA PHE A 195 10.05 -5.06 -17.72
C PHE A 195 11.24 -5.34 -18.64
N ALA A 196 12.46 -4.91 -18.26
CA ALA A 196 13.65 -5.07 -19.07
C ALA A 196 13.96 -6.55 -19.35
N ARG A 197 13.79 -7.44 -18.36
CA ARG A 197 13.95 -8.89 -18.54
C ARG A 197 12.94 -9.45 -19.54
N THR A 198 11.67 -9.11 -19.39
CA THR A 198 10.60 -9.56 -20.29
C THR A 198 10.82 -9.05 -21.71
N PHE A 199 11.20 -7.78 -21.86
CA PHE A 199 11.51 -7.17 -23.15
C PHE A 199 12.71 -7.83 -23.83
N ALA A 200 13.79 -8.07 -23.10
CA ALA A 200 14.97 -8.75 -23.61
C ALA A 200 14.66 -10.20 -24.04
N HIS A 201 13.85 -10.92 -23.25
CA HIS A 201 13.42 -12.27 -23.61
C HIS A 201 12.60 -12.27 -24.91
N LYS A 202 11.64 -11.34 -25.05
CA LYS A 202 10.85 -11.19 -26.29
C LYS A 202 11.75 -10.92 -27.50
N LYS A 203 12.71 -9.99 -27.37
CA LYS A 203 13.67 -9.68 -28.45
C LYS A 203 14.57 -10.85 -28.80
N TYR A 204 14.98 -11.65 -27.81
CA TYR A 204 15.74 -12.87 -28.06
C TYR A 204 14.95 -13.89 -28.89
N GLN A 205 13.67 -14.11 -28.57
CA GLN A 205 12.82 -15.02 -29.34
C GLN A 205 12.59 -14.52 -30.78
N GLU A 206 12.37 -13.21 -30.96
CA GLU A 206 12.26 -12.58 -32.29
C GLU A 206 13.54 -12.80 -33.12
N PHE A 207 14.72 -12.64 -32.49
CA PHE A 207 16.01 -12.86 -33.15
C PHE A 207 16.21 -14.32 -33.56
N LEU A 208 15.88 -15.28 -32.68
CA LEU A 208 15.94 -16.71 -32.99
C LEU A 208 15.00 -17.10 -34.14
N ALA A 209 13.78 -16.57 -34.14
CA ALA A 209 12.81 -16.82 -35.21
C ALA A 209 13.30 -16.30 -36.56
N SER A 210 13.88 -15.10 -36.60
CA SER A 210 14.49 -14.52 -37.80
C SER A 210 15.66 -15.37 -38.33
N TYR A 211 16.55 -15.82 -37.43
CA TYR A 211 17.67 -16.69 -37.80
C TYR A 211 17.20 -18.02 -38.39
N ASN A 212 16.24 -18.68 -37.74
CA ASN A 212 15.70 -19.96 -38.21
C ASN A 212 14.93 -19.81 -39.55
N ALA A 213 14.20 -18.71 -39.75
CA ALA A 213 13.56 -18.40 -41.03
C ALA A 213 14.59 -18.15 -42.14
N GLY A 214 15.69 -17.44 -41.84
CA GLY A 214 16.79 -17.20 -42.78
C GLY A 214 17.52 -18.49 -43.20
N VAL A 215 17.71 -19.43 -42.27
CA VAL A 215 18.32 -20.75 -42.55
C VAL A 215 17.39 -21.65 -43.38
N MET A 216 16.07 -21.58 -43.18
CA MET A 216 15.10 -22.32 -44.00
C MET A 216 14.99 -21.75 -45.44
N GLY A 217 15.28 -20.47 -45.64
CA GLY A 217 15.30 -19.84 -46.97
C GLY A 217 16.50 -20.25 -47.83
N THR A 218 17.65 -20.57 -47.22
CA THR A 218 18.87 -20.98 -47.96
C THR A 218 18.93 -22.49 -48.23
N ALA A 219 18.24 -23.32 -47.44
CA ALA A 219 18.20 -24.77 -47.63
C ALA A 219 17.37 -25.22 -48.85
N ILE A 220 16.48 -24.38 -49.40
CA ILE A 220 15.60 -24.76 -50.52
C ILE A 220 16.29 -24.63 -51.90
N SER A 221 17.40 -23.88 -52.02
CA SER A 221 18.05 -23.68 -53.34
C SER A 221 19.04 -24.80 -53.75
N ALA A 222 19.47 -25.66 -52.82
CA ALA A 222 20.45 -26.70 -53.12
C ALA A 222 19.87 -28.04 -53.62
N ALA A 223 18.53 -28.20 -53.65
CA ALA A 223 17.88 -29.48 -53.99
C ALA A 223 17.35 -29.58 -55.44
N VAL A 224 17.48 -28.54 -56.28
CA VAL A 224 17.03 -28.56 -57.69
C VAL A 224 18.22 -28.50 -58.65
N ALA A 225 19.10 -29.49 -58.58
CA ALA A 225 20.06 -29.78 -59.65
C ALA A 225 20.55 -31.25 -59.57
N LEU A 226 19.64 -32.20 -59.73
CA LEU A 226 20.04 -33.57 -60.10
C LEU A 226 20.00 -33.69 -61.64
N PRO A 227 21.14 -33.93 -62.31
CA PRO A 227 21.17 -34.09 -63.76
C PRO A 227 20.51 -35.41 -64.16
N ALA A 228 19.61 -35.31 -65.14
CA ALA A 228 18.83 -36.39 -65.73
C ALA A 228 19.67 -37.39 -66.57
N ALA A 229 20.79 -37.88 -66.05
CA ALA A 229 21.69 -38.82 -66.74
C ALA A 229 21.58 -40.29 -66.28
N ALA A 230 20.74 -40.61 -65.30
CA ALA A 230 20.69 -41.96 -64.70
C ALA A 230 19.70 -42.96 -65.36
N VAL A 231 18.93 -42.56 -66.38
CA VAL A 231 17.84 -43.42 -66.92
C VAL A 231 18.32 -44.40 -68.01
N SER A 232 19.51 -44.24 -68.58
CA SER A 232 19.92 -45.03 -69.75
C SER A 232 20.59 -46.38 -69.44
N LEU A 233 21.05 -46.64 -68.21
CA LEU A 233 21.76 -47.89 -67.88
C LEU A 233 20.84 -49.04 -67.40
N ALA A 234 19.58 -48.76 -67.08
CA ALA A 234 18.63 -49.78 -66.62
C ALA A 234 18.05 -50.65 -67.77
N ARG A 235 18.12 -50.20 -69.03
CA ARG A 235 17.58 -50.95 -70.18
C ARG A 235 18.51 -52.03 -70.74
N ILE A 236 19.82 -51.98 -70.48
CA ILE A 236 20.78 -52.97 -71.00
C ILE A 236 20.85 -54.23 -70.11
N ARG A 237 20.58 -54.12 -68.79
CA ARG A 237 20.67 -55.26 -67.87
C ARG A 237 19.50 -56.25 -67.96
N ARG A 238 18.34 -55.85 -68.51
CA ARG A 238 17.17 -56.75 -68.67
C ARG A 238 17.21 -57.66 -69.91
N ARG A 239 18.06 -57.39 -70.92
CA ARG A 239 18.19 -58.29 -72.10
C ARG A 239 19.15 -59.47 -71.89
N ARG A 240 20.07 -59.42 -70.92
CA ARG A 240 21.02 -60.53 -70.64
C ARG A 240 20.47 -61.64 -69.73
N ARG A 241 19.31 -61.44 -69.07
CA ARG A 241 18.70 -62.43 -68.16
C ARG A 241 17.61 -63.30 -68.80
N ARG A 242 17.37 -63.15 -70.11
CA ARG A 242 16.37 -63.92 -70.90
C ARG A 242 17.00 -64.91 -71.90
N ARG A 243 18.32 -65.16 -71.82
CA ARG A 243 19.06 -66.11 -72.67
C ARG A 243 19.87 -67.15 -71.87
N ARG A 244 19.44 -67.48 -70.66
CA ARG A 244 19.86 -68.66 -69.92
C ARG A 244 18.63 -69.34 -69.38
#